data_AF-A0A532CSB1-F1
#
_entry.id   AF-A0A532CSB1-F1
#
_cell.length_a   1.000
_cell.length_b   1.000
_cell.length_c   1.000
_cell.angle_alpha   90.00
_cell.angle_beta   90.00
_cell.angle_gamma   90.00
#
_symmetry.space_group_name_H-M   'P 1'
#
loop_
_entity.id
_entity.type
_entity.pdbx_description
1 polymer ?
#
loop_
_entity_poly.entity_id
_entity_poly.type
_entity_poly.pdbx_seq_one_letter_code
_entity_poly.pdbx_strand_id
1 'polypeptide(L)'
;VQRNDILDSVFVGNPIMHHLFLGIDPTELGGAPFALAISGAVHIKASDIGLKLNQGARLYMLPCIAGHVGADAAAVTLSEGPHRQDEMMLIVDVGTNAEIVLGNRQRVVAASSPTGPAFEGAEISGGQRAAPGAIERVRIDPETLEPKYRVIGSELWSDEAGFLDSVQATGVTGICGSGIIEVVAEMYLAGIISEDGVVDGSLSANSSRVVANGRTFSYVLKEGEPKITITQTDVRAIQLAKAALYAGTKLLMEKQHTDHVDRIHFAGAFGSFIDPKYAMVLGLIPDCDLDKVSAVGNAAGAGARMALLNRGYRREIEETVSKIEKIETALEPKFQEHFVYAMALPNKIDPFPKLSAAVKLPPRKTVSEDGIAGDAAPRRRSREGHAARRGRG
;
A
#
# COMPACT_ATOMS: atom_id res chain seq x y z
N VAL A 1 -37.31 0.39 -0.36
CA VAL A 1 -37.16 0.67 1.08
C VAL A 1 -37.30 2.17 1.28
N GLN A 2 -38.32 2.63 2.01
CA GLN A 2 -38.43 4.04 2.38
C GLN A 2 -37.48 4.34 3.55
N ARG A 3 -37.03 5.60 3.71
CA ARG A 3 -36.10 5.96 4.81
C ARG A 3 -36.68 5.63 6.20
N ASN A 4 -38.00 5.75 6.34
CA ASN A 4 -38.71 5.44 7.58
C ASN A 4 -38.81 3.93 7.87
N ASP A 5 -38.43 3.07 6.92
CA ASP A 5 -38.35 1.61 7.12
C ASP A 5 -36.99 1.19 7.73
N ILE A 6 -36.02 2.09 7.79
CA ILE A 6 -34.67 1.82 8.27
C ILE A 6 -34.62 2.04 9.79
N LEU A 7 -34.50 0.94 10.55
CA LEU A 7 -34.53 0.94 12.02
C LEU A 7 -33.14 0.80 12.69
N ASP A 8 -32.14 0.35 11.94
CA ASP A 8 -30.78 0.16 12.44
C ASP A 8 -29.78 0.47 11.32
N SER A 9 -28.62 0.97 11.71
CA SER A 9 -27.57 1.40 10.80
C SER A 9 -26.20 1.22 11.46
N VAL A 10 -25.24 0.72 10.68
CA VAL A 10 -23.85 0.58 11.13
C VAL A 10 -22.94 1.39 10.22
N PHE A 11 -22.02 2.15 10.83
CA PHE A 11 -21.04 2.96 10.13
C PHE A 11 -19.63 2.60 10.60
N VAL A 12 -18.68 2.68 9.67
CA VAL A 12 -17.26 2.42 9.86
C VAL A 12 -16.47 3.41 9.02
N GLY A 13 -15.25 3.72 9.44
CA GLY A 13 -14.36 4.62 8.73
C GLY A 13 -13.11 4.91 9.54
N ASN A 14 -12.11 5.47 8.86
CA ASN A 14 -10.87 5.89 9.50
C ASN A 14 -11.16 6.95 10.59
N PRO A 15 -10.23 7.20 11.52
CA PRO A 15 -10.47 8.07 12.67
C PRO A 15 -10.96 9.49 12.30
N ILE A 16 -10.46 10.06 11.21
CA ILE A 16 -10.87 11.39 10.73
C ILE A 16 -12.34 11.35 10.28
N MET A 17 -12.69 10.40 9.41
CA MET A 17 -14.06 10.25 8.91
C MET A 17 -15.04 9.88 10.03
N HIS A 18 -14.61 9.06 10.99
CA HIS A 18 -15.34 8.71 12.19
C HIS A 18 -15.69 9.97 13.01
N HIS A 19 -14.70 10.81 13.31
CA HIS A 19 -14.90 12.02 14.11
C HIS A 19 -15.79 13.03 13.37
N LEU A 20 -15.49 13.31 12.09
CA LEU A 20 -16.29 14.24 11.28
C LEU A 20 -17.75 13.79 11.15
N PHE A 21 -18.00 12.49 10.96
CA PHE A 21 -19.36 11.95 10.85
C PHE A 21 -20.16 12.10 12.16
N LEU A 22 -19.49 11.97 13.31
CA LEU A 22 -20.10 12.15 14.62
C LEU A 22 -20.18 13.64 15.05
N GLY A 23 -19.68 14.57 14.23
CA GLY A 23 -19.61 16.00 14.58
C GLY A 23 -18.55 16.31 15.64
N ILE A 24 -17.53 15.47 15.78
CA ILE A 24 -16.40 15.65 16.69
C ILE A 24 -15.24 16.29 15.93
N ASP A 25 -14.59 17.29 16.53
CA ASP A 25 -13.42 17.96 15.96
C ASP A 25 -12.22 16.98 15.86
N PRO A 26 -11.68 16.72 14.65
CA PRO A 26 -10.54 15.82 14.46
C PRO A 26 -9.17 16.51 14.63
N THR A 27 -9.09 17.79 15.03
CA THR A 27 -7.83 18.55 15.08
C THR A 27 -6.70 17.84 15.82
N GLU A 28 -7.00 17.19 16.96
CA GLU A 28 -6.02 16.46 17.78
C GLU A 28 -5.47 15.17 17.11
N LEU A 29 -6.10 14.71 16.02
CA LEU A 29 -5.58 13.61 15.19
C LEU A 29 -4.46 14.07 14.26
N GLY A 30 -4.28 15.38 14.06
CA GLY A 30 -3.21 15.96 13.22
C GLY A 30 -1.87 16.14 13.94
N GLY A 31 -1.82 15.98 15.27
CA GLY A 31 -0.61 16.18 16.06
C GLY A 31 -0.35 15.02 17.00
N ALA A 32 0.93 14.68 17.22
CA ALA A 32 1.30 13.65 18.20
C ALA A 32 0.75 14.03 19.60
N PRO A 33 0.12 13.09 20.34
CA PRO A 33 0.14 11.64 20.16
C PRO A 33 -1.03 11.05 19.34
N PHE A 34 -1.67 11.87 18.48
CA PHE A 34 -2.79 11.48 17.60
C PHE A 34 -4.00 11.02 18.42
N ALA A 35 -4.42 11.87 19.35
CA ALA A 35 -5.36 11.51 20.40
C ALA A 35 -6.80 11.43 19.85
N LEU A 36 -7.45 10.27 20.05
CA LEU A 36 -8.88 10.11 19.81
C LEU A 36 -9.67 10.78 20.93
N ALA A 37 -10.66 11.60 20.58
CA ALA A 37 -11.63 12.11 21.56
C ALA A 37 -12.53 10.98 22.09
N ILE A 38 -12.84 10.01 21.22
CA ILE A 38 -13.54 8.78 21.56
C ILE A 38 -12.96 7.60 20.75
N SER A 39 -12.64 6.51 21.43
CA SER A 39 -12.13 5.28 20.83
C SER A 39 -13.11 4.11 20.93
N GLY A 40 -13.97 4.09 21.95
CA GLY A 40 -14.98 3.05 22.14
C GLY A 40 -16.11 3.12 21.11
N ALA A 41 -16.89 2.04 21.03
CA ALA A 41 -18.03 1.98 20.12
C ALA A 41 -19.11 2.99 20.50
N VAL A 42 -19.79 3.56 19.50
CA VAL A 42 -20.81 4.59 19.70
C VAL A 42 -22.18 4.02 19.40
N HIS A 43 -23.11 4.19 20.34
CA HIS A 43 -24.50 3.75 20.25
C HIS A 43 -25.42 4.94 20.46
N ILE A 44 -26.00 5.47 19.39
CA ILE A 44 -26.86 6.68 19.43
C ILE A 44 -28.14 6.48 18.61
N LYS A 45 -29.04 7.46 18.63
CA LYS A 45 -30.12 7.51 17.62
C LYS A 45 -29.58 8.18 16.36
N ALA A 46 -30.07 7.76 15.20
CA ALA A 46 -29.73 8.38 13.93
C ALA A 46 -30.06 9.89 13.91
N SER A 47 -31.12 10.29 14.61
CA SER A 47 -31.54 11.70 14.76
C SER A 47 -30.51 12.57 15.47
N ASP A 48 -29.67 12.00 16.35
CA ASP A 48 -28.74 12.76 17.19
C ASP A 48 -27.60 13.36 16.36
N ILE A 49 -27.33 12.81 15.17
CA ILE A 49 -26.37 13.33 14.18
C ILE A 49 -27.07 13.81 12.89
N GLY A 50 -28.38 14.07 12.95
CA GLY A 50 -29.13 14.64 11.83
C GLY A 50 -29.45 13.69 10.68
N LEU A 51 -29.29 12.37 10.83
CA LEU A 51 -29.70 11.41 9.81
C LEU A 51 -31.22 11.25 9.79
N LYS A 52 -31.81 11.48 8.61
CA LYS A 52 -33.25 11.39 8.37
C LYS A 52 -33.68 9.95 8.06
N LEU A 53 -33.61 9.09 9.07
CA LEU A 53 -34.12 7.70 9.07
C LEU A 53 -35.42 7.61 9.91
N ASN A 54 -35.86 6.41 10.29
CA ASN A 54 -36.95 6.25 11.26
C ASN A 54 -36.62 6.99 12.58
N GLN A 55 -37.63 7.56 13.25
CA GLN A 55 -37.45 8.29 14.51
C GLN A 55 -36.83 7.44 15.65
N GLY A 56 -37.07 6.12 15.63
CA GLY A 56 -36.47 5.16 16.54
C GLY A 56 -35.18 4.53 16.04
N ALA A 57 -34.68 4.92 14.86
CA ALA A 57 -33.54 4.28 14.22
C ALA A 57 -32.29 4.39 15.09
N ARG A 58 -31.65 3.24 15.32
CA ARG A 58 -30.37 3.17 16.03
C ARG A 58 -29.21 3.27 15.06
N LEU A 59 -28.14 3.85 15.57
CA LEU A 59 -26.87 3.94 14.89
C LEU A 59 -25.81 3.32 15.78
N TYR A 60 -25.04 2.42 15.19
CA TYR A 60 -23.86 1.84 15.79
C TYR A 60 -22.63 2.20 14.96
N MET A 61 -21.60 2.71 15.62
CA MET A 61 -20.29 2.92 15.01
C MET A 61 -19.28 2.06 15.76
N LEU A 62 -18.50 1.30 15.00
CA LEU A 62 -17.48 0.42 15.57
C LEU A 62 -16.40 1.25 16.30
N PRO A 63 -15.71 0.66 17.29
CA PRO A 63 -14.62 1.34 17.98
C PRO A 63 -13.43 1.58 17.05
N CYS A 64 -12.67 2.65 17.31
CA CYS A 64 -11.37 2.89 16.67
C CYS A 64 -10.26 2.16 17.45
N ILE A 65 -9.32 1.57 16.73
CA ILE A 65 -8.14 0.93 17.33
C ILE A 65 -7.18 2.00 17.85
N ALA A 66 -6.98 3.08 17.08
CA ALA A 66 -6.08 4.18 17.42
C ALA A 66 -6.30 5.43 16.56
N GLY A 67 -5.55 6.51 16.84
CA GLY A 67 -5.61 7.79 16.09
C GLY A 67 -5.42 7.70 14.57
N HIS A 68 -4.73 6.67 14.07
CA HIS A 68 -4.56 6.41 12.64
C HIS A 68 -5.12 5.05 12.19
N VAL A 69 -5.73 4.28 13.10
CA VAL A 69 -6.27 2.95 12.78
C VAL A 69 -7.72 2.90 13.24
N GLY A 70 -8.64 3.02 12.29
CA GLY A 70 -10.03 3.36 12.58
C GLY A 70 -10.98 2.20 12.78
N ALA A 71 -12.26 2.55 12.77
CA ALA A 71 -13.39 1.64 12.85
C ALA A 71 -13.54 0.79 11.57
N ASP A 72 -13.02 1.27 10.45
CA ASP A 72 -12.85 0.51 9.21
C ASP A 72 -11.87 -0.66 9.38
N ALA A 73 -10.66 -0.42 9.92
CA ALA A 73 -9.70 -1.47 10.21
C ALA A 73 -10.22 -2.47 11.25
N ALA A 74 -10.99 -2.00 12.24
CA ALA A 74 -11.72 -2.88 13.17
C ALA A 74 -12.75 -3.76 12.43
N ALA A 75 -13.50 -3.18 11.49
CA ALA A 75 -14.47 -3.93 10.69
C ALA A 75 -13.80 -4.98 9.79
N VAL A 76 -12.67 -4.64 9.17
CA VAL A 76 -11.83 -5.57 8.41
C VAL A 76 -11.34 -6.71 9.31
N THR A 77 -10.86 -6.39 10.52
CA THR A 77 -10.44 -7.40 11.50
C THR A 77 -11.59 -8.34 11.88
N LEU A 78 -12.80 -7.81 12.04
CA LEU A 78 -13.99 -8.62 12.35
C LEU A 78 -14.38 -9.57 11.20
N SER A 79 -14.26 -9.12 9.96
CA SER A 79 -14.63 -9.91 8.78
C SER A 79 -13.62 -11.00 8.48
N GLU A 80 -12.33 -10.65 8.47
CA GLU A 80 -11.24 -11.56 8.12
C GLU A 80 -10.83 -12.47 9.28
N GLY A 81 -11.00 -12.00 10.51
CA GLY A 81 -10.88 -12.81 11.72
C GLY A 81 -9.48 -13.38 11.98
N PRO A 82 -8.38 -12.58 11.98
CA PRO A 82 -7.06 -13.09 12.31
C PRO A 82 -7.05 -13.67 13.74
N HIS A 83 -7.81 -13.09 14.67
CA HIS A 83 -7.99 -13.57 16.04
C HIS A 83 -8.77 -14.89 16.18
N ARG A 84 -9.31 -15.46 15.09
CA ARG A 84 -10.09 -16.70 15.10
C ARG A 84 -9.34 -17.91 14.54
N GLN A 85 -8.06 -17.78 14.24
CA GLN A 85 -7.27 -18.83 13.57
C GLN A 85 -5.84 -18.93 14.10
N ASP A 86 -5.13 -19.98 13.68
CA ASP A 86 -3.77 -20.29 14.14
C ASP A 86 -2.71 -19.70 13.21
N GLU A 87 -3.00 -19.68 11.91
CA GLU A 87 -2.16 -19.12 10.86
C GLU A 87 -1.85 -17.64 11.16
N MET A 88 -0.59 -17.24 11.01
CA MET A 88 -0.18 -15.84 11.08
C MET A 88 -0.69 -15.12 9.82
N MET A 89 -1.77 -14.36 9.97
CA MET A 89 -2.41 -13.62 8.88
C MET A 89 -2.02 -12.15 8.92
N LEU A 90 -1.56 -11.66 7.79
CA LEU A 90 -1.42 -10.24 7.50
C LEU A 90 -2.64 -9.78 6.70
N ILE A 91 -3.30 -8.74 7.17
CA ILE A 91 -4.32 -8.03 6.40
C ILE A 91 -3.75 -6.66 6.05
N VAL A 92 -3.88 -6.29 4.78
CA VAL A 92 -3.42 -5.02 4.25
C VAL A 92 -4.60 -4.34 3.59
N ASP A 93 -5.12 -3.29 4.21
CA ASP A 93 -6.07 -2.38 3.55
C ASP A 93 -5.26 -1.28 2.86
N VAL A 94 -5.22 -1.30 1.53
CA VAL A 94 -4.40 -0.36 0.76
C VAL A 94 -5.26 0.83 0.34
N GLY A 95 -4.98 2.00 0.92
CA GLY A 95 -5.46 3.30 0.48
C GLY A 95 -4.33 4.33 0.47
N THR A 96 -4.67 5.60 0.64
CA THR A 96 -3.69 6.70 0.75
C THR A 96 -2.74 6.47 1.93
N ASN A 97 -3.29 5.98 3.04
CA ASN A 97 -2.55 5.25 4.05
C ASN A 97 -2.89 3.77 3.91
N ALA A 98 -2.00 2.91 4.36
CA ALA A 98 -2.27 1.50 4.45
C ALA A 98 -2.43 1.09 5.91
N GLU A 99 -3.62 0.62 6.27
CA GLU A 99 -3.85 -0.03 7.55
C GLU A 99 -3.43 -1.50 7.46
N ILE A 100 -2.54 -1.90 8.36
CA ILE A 100 -2.02 -3.25 8.45
C ILE A 100 -2.38 -3.88 9.78
N VAL A 101 -2.88 -5.12 9.73
CA VAL A 101 -3.22 -5.92 10.90
C VAL A 101 -2.50 -7.26 10.76
N LEU A 102 -1.70 -7.64 11.75
CA LEU A 102 -0.97 -8.90 11.75
C LEU A 102 -1.31 -9.69 13.01
N GLY A 103 -1.76 -10.93 12.86
CA GLY A 103 -1.94 -11.79 14.02
C GLY A 103 -2.59 -13.12 13.78
N ASN A 104 -2.89 -13.76 14.91
CA ASN A 104 -3.58 -15.03 15.04
C ASN A 104 -4.43 -14.99 16.33
N ARG A 105 -4.99 -16.13 16.75
CA ARG A 105 -5.79 -16.26 17.98
C ARG A 105 -5.09 -15.88 19.27
N GLN A 106 -3.75 -15.84 19.28
CA GLN A 106 -2.97 -15.55 20.49
C GLN A 106 -2.77 -14.04 20.67
N ARG A 107 -2.46 -13.34 19.58
CA ARG A 107 -2.15 -11.90 19.60
C ARG A 107 -2.40 -11.27 18.24
N VAL A 108 -2.92 -10.04 18.27
CA VAL A 108 -3.11 -9.20 17.10
C VAL A 108 -2.44 -7.86 17.34
N VAL A 109 -1.63 -7.43 16.37
CA VAL A 109 -1.00 -6.11 16.34
C VAL A 109 -1.49 -5.35 15.11
N ALA A 110 -1.57 -4.03 15.20
CA ALA A 110 -2.00 -3.18 14.09
C ALA A 110 -1.19 -1.90 13.99
N ALA A 111 -1.05 -1.38 12.77
CA ALA A 111 -0.42 -0.10 12.49
C ALA A 111 -1.08 0.56 11.27
N SER A 112 -0.87 1.87 11.14
CA SER A 112 -1.09 2.58 9.88
C SER A 112 0.28 2.94 9.30
N SER A 113 0.42 2.80 7.98
CA SER A 113 1.64 3.10 7.24
C SER A 113 1.40 4.19 6.21
N PRO A 114 2.24 5.24 6.14
CA PRO A 114 2.06 6.37 5.24
C PRO A 114 2.55 6.02 3.83
N THR A 115 1.76 5.25 3.09
CA THR A 115 2.09 4.83 1.72
C THR A 115 2.01 5.96 0.70
N GLY A 116 1.22 7.00 0.98
CA GLY A 116 0.93 8.06 0.02
C GLY A 116 0.04 7.57 -1.13
N PRO A 117 -0.40 8.48 -2.02
CA PRO A 117 -1.44 8.17 -2.99
C PRO A 117 -0.90 7.58 -4.30
N ALA A 118 0.39 7.19 -4.36
CA ALA A 118 1.05 6.69 -5.57
C ALA A 118 0.35 5.44 -6.14
N PHE A 119 -0.10 4.53 -5.28
CA PHE A 119 -0.88 3.35 -5.69
C PHE A 119 -2.31 3.67 -6.12
N GLU A 120 -2.82 4.86 -5.84
CA GLU A 120 -4.12 5.30 -6.38
C GLU A 120 -3.99 5.97 -7.76
N GLY A 121 -2.77 5.99 -8.32
CA GLY A 121 -2.44 6.67 -9.57
C GLY A 121 -2.31 8.19 -9.42
N ALA A 122 -2.36 8.73 -8.20
CA ALA A 122 -2.05 10.14 -7.98
C ALA A 122 -0.53 10.33 -7.95
N GLU A 123 -0.06 11.51 -8.37
CA GLU A 123 1.37 11.87 -8.39
C GLU A 123 2.26 10.98 -9.27
N ILE A 124 1.64 10.20 -10.18
CA ILE A 124 2.32 9.42 -11.22
C ILE A 124 2.03 10.07 -12.57
N SER A 125 3.05 10.25 -13.40
CA SER A 125 3.00 11.08 -14.62
C SER A 125 1.88 10.69 -15.61
N GLY A 126 1.64 9.40 -15.80
CA GLY A 126 0.52 8.85 -16.58
C GLY A 126 -0.61 8.26 -15.72
N GLY A 127 -0.54 8.47 -14.41
CA GLY A 127 -1.40 7.85 -13.43
C GLY A 127 -2.83 8.41 -13.43
N GLN A 128 -3.79 7.53 -13.19
CA GLN A 128 -5.19 7.90 -12.98
C GLN A 128 -5.89 6.91 -12.06
N ARG A 129 -7.08 7.28 -11.60
CA ARG A 129 -7.97 6.33 -10.92
C ARG A 129 -8.42 5.22 -11.89
N ALA A 130 -8.74 4.06 -11.32
CA ALA A 130 -9.31 2.94 -12.05
C ALA A 130 -10.67 3.34 -12.68
N ALA A 131 -10.68 3.41 -14.01
CA ALA A 131 -11.84 3.74 -14.83
C ALA A 131 -11.66 3.11 -16.22
N PRO A 132 -12.74 2.89 -17.00
CA PRO A 132 -12.63 2.38 -18.36
C PRO A 132 -11.60 3.14 -19.19
N GLY A 133 -10.73 2.42 -19.89
CA GLY A 133 -9.59 2.97 -20.64
C GLY A 133 -8.28 3.12 -19.85
N ALA A 134 -8.28 2.95 -18.53
CA ALA A 134 -7.05 2.89 -17.73
C ALA A 134 -6.34 1.54 -17.93
N ILE A 135 -5.02 1.57 -18.16
CA ILE A 135 -4.19 0.36 -18.16
C ILE A 135 -4.19 -0.26 -16.77
N GLU A 136 -4.60 -1.53 -16.69
CA GLU A 136 -4.73 -2.29 -15.44
C GLU A 136 -3.82 -3.52 -15.36
N ARG A 137 -3.33 -4.01 -16.50
CA ARG A 137 -2.38 -5.13 -16.59
C ARG A 137 -1.27 -4.82 -17.57
N VAL A 138 -0.05 -5.24 -17.28
CA VAL A 138 1.15 -5.01 -18.10
C VAL A 138 2.04 -6.25 -18.11
N ARG A 139 2.56 -6.62 -19.27
CA ARG A 139 3.63 -7.62 -19.43
C ARG A 139 4.72 -7.02 -20.30
N ILE A 140 5.98 -7.26 -19.95
CA ILE A 140 7.14 -6.82 -20.74
C ILE A 140 7.91 -8.05 -21.15
N ASP A 141 8.16 -8.19 -22.45
CA ASP A 141 9.02 -9.25 -22.95
C ASP A 141 10.48 -8.98 -22.53
N PRO A 142 11.16 -9.89 -21.81
CA PRO A 142 12.48 -9.63 -21.24
C PRO A 142 13.61 -9.59 -22.28
N GLU A 143 13.38 -10.03 -23.52
CA GLU A 143 14.39 -10.03 -24.58
C GLU A 143 14.26 -8.79 -25.47
N THR A 144 13.04 -8.46 -25.87
CA THR A 144 12.73 -7.35 -26.79
C THR A 144 12.41 -6.05 -26.07
N LEU A 145 12.05 -6.13 -24.78
CA LEU A 145 11.56 -5.03 -23.95
C LEU A 145 10.25 -4.40 -24.45
N GLU A 146 9.55 -5.07 -25.37
CA GLU A 146 8.27 -4.62 -25.88
C GLU A 146 7.16 -4.92 -24.86
N PRO A 147 6.31 -3.92 -24.55
CA PRO A 147 5.20 -4.09 -23.63
C PRO A 147 3.95 -4.58 -24.36
N LYS A 148 3.13 -5.34 -23.63
CA LYS A 148 1.70 -5.44 -23.89
C LYS A 148 0.90 -5.13 -22.65
N TYR A 149 -0.30 -4.61 -22.83
CA TYR A 149 -1.15 -4.18 -21.73
C TYR A 149 -2.62 -4.49 -21.98
N ARG A 150 -3.40 -4.54 -20.90
CA ARG A 150 -4.87 -4.52 -20.94
C ARG A 150 -5.38 -3.27 -20.26
N VAL A 151 -6.55 -2.79 -20.69
CA VAL A 151 -7.26 -1.68 -20.08
C VAL A 151 -8.58 -2.12 -19.48
N ILE A 152 -9.03 -1.41 -18.44
CA ILE A 152 -10.35 -1.62 -17.85
C ILE A 152 -11.41 -1.44 -18.94
N GLY A 153 -12.28 -2.45 -19.10
CA GLY A 153 -13.31 -2.47 -20.14
C GLY A 153 -12.95 -3.28 -21.39
N SER A 154 -11.73 -3.85 -21.47
CA SER A 154 -11.36 -4.79 -22.53
C SER A 154 -10.67 -6.03 -21.97
N GLU A 155 -11.07 -7.20 -22.49
CA GLU A 155 -10.43 -8.48 -22.18
C GLU A 155 -9.21 -8.78 -23.06
N LEU A 156 -9.04 -8.04 -24.15
CA LEU A 156 -7.98 -8.24 -25.13
C LEU A 156 -6.68 -7.54 -24.71
N TRP A 157 -5.55 -8.19 -24.96
CA TRP A 157 -4.25 -7.54 -24.86
C TRP A 157 -4.00 -6.59 -26.02
N SER A 158 -3.15 -5.57 -25.81
CA SER A 158 -2.86 -4.54 -26.81
C SER A 158 -2.24 -5.03 -28.11
N ASP A 159 -1.67 -6.24 -28.11
CA ASP A 159 -1.10 -6.94 -29.27
C ASP A 159 -2.08 -7.89 -29.97
N GLU A 160 -3.29 -8.06 -29.43
CA GLU A 160 -4.32 -8.92 -30.00
C GLU A 160 -5.19 -8.20 -31.04
N ALA A 161 -5.62 -8.95 -32.06
CA ALA A 161 -6.51 -8.44 -33.09
C ALA A 161 -7.86 -7.99 -32.49
N GLY A 162 -8.34 -6.81 -32.89
CA GLY A 162 -9.59 -6.24 -32.37
C GLY A 162 -9.43 -5.42 -31.08
N PHE A 163 -8.22 -5.32 -30.51
CA PHE A 163 -7.99 -4.47 -29.33
C PHE A 163 -8.42 -3.02 -29.57
N LEU A 164 -7.98 -2.42 -30.69
CA LEU A 164 -8.32 -1.03 -31.03
C LEU A 164 -9.83 -0.81 -31.15
N ASP A 165 -10.56 -1.77 -31.71
CA ASP A 165 -12.02 -1.72 -31.82
C ASP A 165 -12.66 -1.84 -30.42
N SER A 166 -12.14 -2.72 -29.57
CA SER A 166 -12.65 -2.92 -28.19
C SER A 166 -12.52 -1.67 -27.32
N VAL A 167 -11.53 -0.82 -27.60
CA VAL A 167 -11.28 0.43 -26.86
C VAL A 167 -11.74 1.68 -27.62
N GLN A 168 -12.44 1.55 -28.76
CA GLN A 168 -12.82 2.69 -29.60
C GLN A 168 -13.63 3.76 -28.83
N ALA A 169 -14.49 3.33 -27.89
CA ALA A 169 -15.35 4.23 -27.13
C ALA A 169 -14.63 4.94 -25.97
N THR A 170 -13.64 4.30 -25.35
CA THR A 170 -12.98 4.81 -24.13
C THR A 170 -11.57 5.34 -24.38
N GLY A 171 -10.90 4.82 -25.41
CA GLY A 171 -9.47 5.00 -25.63
C GLY A 171 -8.61 4.33 -24.55
N VAL A 172 -7.30 4.60 -24.64
CA VAL A 172 -6.32 4.29 -23.58
C VAL A 172 -5.92 5.61 -22.94
N THR A 173 -6.38 5.87 -21.72
CA THR A 173 -6.38 7.24 -21.15
C THR A 173 -5.26 7.48 -20.14
N GLY A 174 -4.66 6.42 -19.60
CA GLY A 174 -3.66 6.48 -18.53
C GLY A 174 -3.43 5.10 -17.93
N ILE A 175 -2.77 5.05 -16.76
CA ILE A 175 -2.48 3.82 -16.02
C ILE A 175 -3.08 3.90 -14.62
N CYS A 176 -3.80 2.86 -14.18
CA CYS A 176 -4.31 2.78 -12.82
C CYS A 176 -3.30 2.07 -11.90
N GLY A 177 -3.55 2.09 -10.59
CA GLY A 177 -2.60 1.57 -9.62
C GLY A 177 -2.20 0.10 -9.79
N SER A 178 -3.11 -0.78 -10.24
CA SER A 178 -2.75 -2.18 -10.54
C SER A 178 -1.79 -2.25 -11.73
N GLY A 179 -2.02 -1.44 -12.77
CA GLY A 179 -1.10 -1.28 -13.88
C GLY A 179 0.25 -0.71 -13.44
N ILE A 180 0.27 0.23 -12.50
CA ILE A 180 1.51 0.82 -11.94
C ILE A 180 2.32 -0.24 -11.18
N ILE A 181 1.67 -1.06 -10.34
CA ILE A 181 2.33 -2.17 -9.64
C ILE A 181 2.94 -3.14 -10.66
N GLU A 182 2.16 -3.56 -11.65
CA GLU A 182 2.63 -4.53 -12.65
C GLU A 182 3.75 -3.96 -13.52
N VAL A 183 3.65 -2.72 -14.03
CA VAL A 183 4.69 -2.16 -14.92
C VAL A 183 6.02 -1.98 -14.20
N VAL A 184 6.03 -1.53 -12.93
CA VAL A 184 7.30 -1.37 -12.19
C VAL A 184 7.90 -2.74 -11.87
N ALA A 185 7.07 -3.71 -11.48
CA ALA A 185 7.53 -5.07 -11.25
C ALA A 185 8.04 -5.75 -12.52
N GLU A 186 7.35 -5.59 -13.65
CA GLU A 186 7.79 -6.10 -14.98
C GLU A 186 9.07 -5.40 -15.44
N MET A 187 9.22 -4.09 -15.24
CA MET A 187 10.46 -3.38 -15.54
C MET A 187 11.63 -3.94 -14.73
N TYR A 188 11.40 -4.34 -13.48
CA TYR A 188 12.43 -4.98 -12.66
C TYR A 188 12.76 -6.38 -13.19
N LEU A 189 11.75 -7.21 -13.44
CA LEU A 189 11.94 -8.58 -13.96
C LEU A 189 12.63 -8.61 -15.33
N ALA A 190 12.33 -7.65 -16.20
CA ALA A 190 12.96 -7.50 -17.52
C ALA A 190 14.35 -6.85 -17.46
N GLY A 191 14.83 -6.43 -16.28
CA GLY A 191 16.12 -5.77 -16.12
C GLY A 191 16.17 -4.32 -16.64
N ILE A 192 15.02 -3.70 -16.91
CA ILE A 192 14.91 -2.29 -17.31
C ILE A 192 15.24 -1.37 -16.14
N ILE A 193 14.87 -1.78 -14.92
CA ILE A 193 15.30 -1.10 -13.68
C ILE A 193 16.17 -2.02 -12.84
N SER A 194 17.15 -1.42 -12.17
CA SER A 194 17.96 -2.10 -11.17
C SER A 194 17.16 -2.44 -9.90
N GLU A 195 17.75 -3.24 -9.01
CA GLU A 195 17.24 -3.45 -7.65
C GLU A 195 16.96 -2.13 -6.91
N ASP A 196 17.79 -1.11 -7.13
CA ASP A 196 17.63 0.22 -6.52
C ASP A 196 16.63 1.11 -7.28
N GLY A 197 15.94 0.59 -8.31
CA GLY A 197 14.90 1.27 -9.08
C GLY A 197 15.42 2.26 -10.12
N VAL A 198 16.70 2.19 -10.50
CA VAL A 198 17.27 3.08 -11.52
C VAL A 198 17.01 2.52 -12.91
N VAL A 199 16.42 3.33 -13.81
CA VAL A 199 16.20 2.96 -15.22
C VAL A 199 17.55 2.88 -15.95
N ASP A 200 17.86 1.72 -16.53
CA ASP A 200 19.11 1.49 -17.25
C ASP A 200 19.08 2.14 -18.63
N GLY A 201 19.70 3.31 -18.73
CA GLY A 201 19.81 4.05 -19.98
C GLY A 201 20.64 3.38 -21.06
N SER A 202 21.49 2.41 -20.73
CA SER A 202 22.28 1.68 -21.74
C SER A 202 21.38 0.88 -22.69
N LEU A 203 20.18 0.51 -22.24
CA LEU A 203 19.18 -0.19 -23.04
C LEU A 203 18.58 0.67 -24.17
N SER A 204 18.72 1.99 -24.12
CA SER A 204 18.25 2.89 -25.19
C SER A 204 18.91 2.65 -26.56
N ALA A 205 20.09 2.01 -26.56
CA ALA A 205 20.76 1.58 -27.80
C ALA A 205 20.06 0.39 -28.48
N ASN A 206 19.33 -0.42 -27.70
CA ASN A 206 18.77 -1.69 -28.15
C ASN A 206 17.23 -1.72 -28.12
N SER A 207 16.58 -0.75 -27.48
CA SER A 207 15.13 -0.62 -27.44
C SER A 207 14.69 0.84 -27.53
N SER A 208 13.77 1.14 -28.46
CA SER A 208 13.14 2.46 -28.58
C SER A 208 12.23 2.81 -27.40
N ARG A 209 11.94 1.84 -26.52
CA ARG A 209 11.10 2.03 -25.34
C ARG A 209 11.83 2.73 -24.20
N VAL A 210 13.16 2.70 -24.16
CA VAL A 210 13.96 3.39 -23.15
C VAL A 210 14.47 4.70 -23.74
N VAL A 211 14.00 5.83 -23.19
CA VAL A 211 14.28 7.17 -23.75
C VAL A 211 14.91 8.08 -22.70
N ALA A 212 15.82 8.94 -23.14
CA ALA A 212 16.41 9.95 -22.27
C ALA A 212 15.35 10.96 -21.80
N ASN A 213 15.37 11.27 -20.50
CA ASN A 213 14.51 12.25 -19.84
C ASN A 213 15.38 13.11 -18.92
N GLY A 214 15.89 14.22 -19.47
CA GLY A 214 16.85 15.07 -18.78
C GLY A 214 18.14 14.33 -18.42
N ARG A 215 18.40 14.18 -17.11
CA ARG A 215 19.56 13.45 -16.57
C ARG A 215 19.28 11.97 -16.27
N THR A 216 18.07 11.52 -16.57
CA THR A 216 17.55 10.18 -16.26
C THR A 216 16.99 9.54 -17.52
N PHE A 217 16.42 8.34 -17.37
CA PHE A 217 15.73 7.64 -18.45
C PHE A 217 14.29 7.31 -18.03
N SER A 218 13.42 7.17 -19.02
CA SER A 218 12.03 6.73 -18.85
C SER A 218 11.76 5.51 -19.72
N TYR A 219 10.79 4.70 -19.33
CA TYR A 219 10.26 3.61 -20.15
C TYR A 219 8.93 4.02 -20.81
N VAL A 220 8.77 3.80 -22.11
CA VAL A 220 7.55 4.15 -22.84
C VAL A 220 6.62 2.94 -22.93
N LEU A 221 5.62 2.90 -22.06
CA LEU A 221 4.64 1.81 -22.03
C LEU A 221 3.71 1.84 -23.26
N LYS A 222 3.24 3.04 -23.66
CA LYS A 222 2.31 3.21 -24.79
C LYS A 222 2.67 4.45 -25.60
N GLU A 223 2.80 4.26 -26.91
CA GLU A 223 3.01 5.33 -27.88
C GLU A 223 1.69 5.95 -28.37
N GLY A 224 1.78 7.10 -29.05
CA GLY A 224 0.63 7.87 -29.54
C GLY A 224 -0.11 8.63 -28.43
N GLU A 225 -1.12 9.42 -28.76
CA GLU A 225 -1.81 10.30 -27.80
C GLU A 225 -2.89 9.56 -26.98
N PRO A 226 -2.93 9.69 -25.63
CA PRO A 226 -1.86 10.20 -24.78
C PRO A 226 -0.68 9.23 -24.73
N LYS A 227 0.55 9.73 -24.74
CA LYS A 227 1.76 8.89 -24.58
C LYS A 227 1.89 8.54 -23.10
N ILE A 228 2.01 7.25 -22.78
CA ILE A 228 2.16 6.79 -21.39
C ILE A 228 3.59 6.36 -21.17
N THR A 229 4.28 7.06 -20.27
CA THR A 229 5.67 6.80 -19.89
C THR A 229 5.76 6.57 -18.38
N ILE A 230 6.70 5.72 -17.99
CA ILE A 230 7.10 5.50 -16.60
C ILE A 230 8.44 6.17 -16.41
N THR A 231 8.45 7.27 -15.66
CA THR A 231 9.65 8.08 -15.40
C THR A 231 10.43 7.55 -14.21
N GLN A 232 11.69 7.98 -14.09
CA GLN A 232 12.49 7.70 -12.90
C GLN A 232 11.84 8.21 -11.59
N THR A 233 11.13 9.35 -11.67
CA THR A 233 10.40 9.92 -10.53
C THR A 233 9.20 9.05 -10.15
N ASP A 234 8.47 8.51 -11.14
CA ASP A 234 7.35 7.60 -10.88
C ASP A 234 7.83 6.33 -10.17
N VAL A 235 8.93 5.72 -10.66
CA VAL A 235 9.55 4.56 -9.99
C VAL A 235 9.94 4.90 -8.55
N ARG A 236 10.49 6.10 -8.31
CA ARG A 236 10.87 6.53 -6.97
C ARG A 236 9.67 6.73 -6.04
N ALA A 237 8.57 7.31 -6.54
CA ALA A 237 7.34 7.46 -5.77
C ALA A 237 6.79 6.09 -5.32
N ILE A 238 6.81 5.11 -6.22
CA ILE A 238 6.39 3.74 -5.92
C ILE A 238 7.32 3.05 -4.93
N GLN A 239 8.64 3.24 -5.04
CA GLN A 239 9.59 2.72 -4.05
C GLN A 239 9.33 3.28 -2.65
N LEU A 240 9.07 4.59 -2.53
CA LEU A 240 8.76 5.20 -1.23
C LEU A 240 7.48 4.62 -0.63
N ALA A 241 6.42 4.49 -1.45
CA ALA A 241 5.14 3.95 -1.04
C ALA A 241 5.24 2.49 -0.57
N LYS A 242 5.87 1.62 -1.38
CA LYS A 242 6.04 0.20 -1.01
C LYS A 242 6.99 0.02 0.17
N ALA A 243 8.03 0.86 0.30
CA ALA A 243 8.97 0.78 1.41
C ALA A 243 8.30 1.12 2.75
N ALA A 244 7.42 2.13 2.77
CA ALA A 244 6.64 2.46 3.96
C ALA A 244 5.78 1.28 4.40
N LEU A 245 5.04 0.66 3.48
CA LEU A 245 4.17 -0.47 3.79
C LEU A 245 4.96 -1.68 4.31
N TYR A 246 6.04 -2.05 3.60
CA TYR A 246 6.87 -3.17 3.99
C TYR A 246 7.53 -2.95 5.36
N ALA A 247 8.05 -1.74 5.62
CA ALA A 247 8.65 -1.39 6.89
C ALA A 247 7.66 -1.50 8.05
N GLY A 248 6.43 -1.00 7.86
CA GLY A 248 5.34 -1.18 8.82
C GLY A 248 5.06 -2.65 9.08
N THR A 249 4.96 -3.46 8.03
CA THR A 249 4.72 -4.90 8.14
C THR A 249 5.86 -5.60 8.89
N LYS A 250 7.11 -5.27 8.59
CA LYS A 250 8.28 -5.86 9.24
C LYS A 250 8.34 -5.52 10.73
N LEU A 251 7.98 -4.30 11.11
CA LEU A 251 7.83 -3.93 12.52
C LEU A 251 6.77 -4.79 13.21
N LEU A 252 5.60 -4.98 12.60
CA LEU A 252 4.56 -5.85 13.17
C LEU A 252 5.07 -7.28 13.35
N MET A 253 5.81 -7.81 12.36
CA MET A 253 6.43 -9.13 12.43
C MET A 253 7.44 -9.22 13.59
N GLU A 254 8.30 -8.21 13.78
CA GLU A 254 9.23 -8.14 14.90
C GLU A 254 8.51 -8.11 16.26
N LYS A 255 7.41 -7.34 16.37
CA LYS A 255 6.60 -7.28 17.60
C LYS A 255 5.93 -8.62 17.88
N GLN A 256 5.49 -9.33 16.84
CA GLN A 256 4.94 -10.68 16.93
C GLN A 256 6.00 -11.78 17.12
N HIS A 257 7.29 -11.43 17.06
CA HIS A 257 8.40 -12.38 17.10
C HIS A 257 8.28 -13.48 16.04
N THR A 258 7.83 -13.11 14.84
CA THR A 258 7.70 -14.01 13.69
C THR A 258 8.60 -13.56 12.54
N ASP A 259 9.13 -14.52 11.81
CA ASP A 259 9.89 -14.34 10.57
C ASP A 259 9.06 -14.66 9.32
N HIS A 260 7.84 -15.18 9.48
CA HIS A 260 6.98 -15.62 8.40
C HIS A 260 5.53 -15.11 8.56
N VAL A 261 4.84 -15.12 7.42
CA VAL A 261 3.40 -14.89 7.30
C VAL A 261 2.82 -16.06 6.51
N ASP A 262 1.78 -16.68 7.04
CA ASP A 262 1.14 -17.86 6.46
C ASP A 262 0.12 -17.48 5.38
N ARG A 263 -0.51 -16.31 5.54
CA ARG A 263 -1.60 -15.83 4.68
C ARG A 263 -1.64 -14.32 4.62
N ILE A 264 -1.94 -13.78 3.45
CA ILE A 264 -2.04 -12.34 3.24
C ILE A 264 -3.37 -12.00 2.56
N HIS A 265 -4.16 -11.12 3.17
CA HIS A 265 -5.40 -10.61 2.59
C HIS A 265 -5.25 -9.14 2.20
N PHE A 266 -5.48 -8.84 0.92
CA PHE A 266 -5.61 -7.45 0.45
C PHE A 266 -7.06 -7.00 0.57
N ALA A 267 -7.31 -6.05 1.45
CA ALA A 267 -8.59 -5.38 1.63
C ALA A 267 -8.65 -4.07 0.82
N GLY A 268 -9.87 -3.55 0.70
CA GLY A 268 -10.13 -2.27 0.05
C GLY A 268 -10.43 -2.39 -1.45
N ALA A 269 -10.98 -1.32 -1.99
CA ALA A 269 -11.33 -1.24 -3.42
C ALA A 269 -10.10 -1.40 -4.31
N PHE A 270 -8.96 -0.83 -3.89
CA PHE A 270 -7.70 -0.96 -4.62
C PHE A 270 -7.11 -2.37 -4.51
N GLY A 271 -7.07 -2.93 -3.29
CA GLY A 271 -6.55 -4.29 -3.02
C GLY A 271 -7.20 -5.39 -3.86
N SER A 272 -8.45 -5.19 -4.28
CA SER A 272 -9.22 -6.11 -5.14
C SER A 272 -8.60 -6.39 -6.51
N PHE A 273 -7.72 -5.51 -7.01
CA PHE A 273 -7.15 -5.59 -8.35
C PHE A 273 -5.64 -5.86 -8.35
N ILE A 274 -5.04 -6.02 -7.17
CA ILE A 274 -3.62 -6.30 -7.02
C ILE A 274 -3.37 -7.78 -7.31
N ASP A 275 -2.49 -8.05 -8.27
CA ASP A 275 -1.99 -9.40 -8.51
C ASP A 275 -0.93 -9.75 -7.45
N PRO A 276 -1.11 -10.85 -6.68
CA PRO A 276 -0.21 -11.23 -5.60
C PRO A 276 1.26 -11.37 -6.01
N LYS A 277 1.52 -11.90 -7.22
CA LYS A 277 2.86 -12.12 -7.73
C LYS A 277 3.58 -10.79 -7.87
N TYR A 278 2.94 -9.81 -8.51
CA TYR A 278 3.55 -8.50 -8.75
C TYR A 278 3.67 -7.67 -7.49
N ALA A 279 2.72 -7.78 -6.55
CA ALA A 279 2.85 -7.17 -5.23
C ALA A 279 4.10 -7.68 -4.48
N MET A 280 4.37 -8.98 -4.56
CA MET A 280 5.52 -9.59 -3.91
C MET A 280 6.84 -9.29 -4.64
N VAL A 281 6.85 -9.29 -5.99
CA VAL A 281 8.01 -8.85 -6.80
C VAL A 281 8.38 -7.40 -6.51
N LEU A 282 7.39 -6.53 -6.36
CA LEU A 282 7.61 -5.13 -5.98
C LEU A 282 8.14 -5.01 -4.53
N GLY A 283 7.94 -6.03 -3.69
CA GLY A 283 8.19 -5.98 -2.26
C GLY A 283 7.19 -5.11 -1.51
N LEU A 284 5.94 -5.08 -1.98
CA LEU A 284 4.82 -4.45 -1.28
C LEU A 284 4.42 -5.22 -0.02
N ILE A 285 4.58 -6.54 -0.07
CA ILE A 285 4.25 -7.51 0.97
C ILE A 285 5.44 -8.45 1.24
N PRO A 286 5.53 -9.06 2.43
CA PRO A 286 6.55 -10.06 2.75
C PRO A 286 6.36 -11.34 1.94
N ASP A 287 7.39 -12.18 1.96
CA ASP A 287 7.38 -13.47 1.28
C ASP A 287 6.29 -14.37 1.87
N CYS A 288 5.41 -14.86 1.00
CA CYS A 288 4.29 -15.73 1.34
C CYS A 288 4.08 -16.72 0.20
N ASP A 289 3.33 -17.78 0.46
CA ASP A 289 2.91 -18.66 -0.63
C ASP A 289 1.89 -17.89 -1.48
N LEU A 290 2.08 -17.79 -2.80
CA LEU A 290 1.22 -17.00 -3.68
C LEU A 290 -0.24 -17.48 -3.62
N ASP A 291 -0.47 -18.78 -3.41
CA ASP A 291 -1.82 -19.36 -3.28
C ASP A 291 -2.49 -18.98 -1.94
N LYS A 292 -1.72 -18.44 -0.99
CA LYS A 292 -2.18 -17.94 0.31
C LYS A 292 -2.30 -16.41 0.34
N VAL A 293 -2.12 -15.74 -0.80
CA VAL A 293 -2.33 -14.30 -0.95
C VAL A 293 -3.58 -14.06 -1.78
N SER A 294 -4.57 -13.39 -1.22
CA SER A 294 -5.86 -13.16 -1.90
C SER A 294 -6.45 -11.79 -1.61
N ALA A 295 -7.21 -11.26 -2.55
CA ALA A 295 -7.99 -10.06 -2.32
C ALA A 295 -9.36 -10.40 -1.72
N VAL A 296 -9.81 -9.60 -0.75
CA VAL A 296 -11.05 -9.83 0.01
C VAL A 296 -12.11 -8.75 -0.22
N GLY A 297 -11.82 -7.79 -1.08
CA GLY A 297 -12.77 -6.74 -1.45
C GLY A 297 -12.99 -5.71 -0.35
N ASN A 298 -14.21 -5.18 -0.29
CA ASN A 298 -14.63 -4.25 0.76
C ASN A 298 -14.91 -4.99 2.08
N ALA A 299 -13.83 -5.44 2.73
CA ALA A 299 -13.87 -6.12 4.02
C ALA A 299 -14.43 -5.24 5.14
N ALA A 300 -14.17 -3.92 5.12
CA ALA A 300 -14.78 -2.98 6.07
C ALA A 300 -16.32 -2.99 5.98
N GLY A 301 -16.86 -2.97 4.76
CA GLY A 301 -18.29 -3.11 4.50
C GLY A 301 -18.85 -4.48 4.90
N ALA A 302 -18.08 -5.55 4.71
CA ALA A 302 -18.45 -6.88 5.17
C ALA A 302 -18.54 -6.94 6.71
N GLY A 303 -17.56 -6.38 7.42
CA GLY A 303 -17.56 -6.26 8.88
C GLY A 303 -18.70 -5.40 9.42
N ALA A 304 -18.99 -4.26 8.77
CA ALA A 304 -20.14 -3.42 9.11
C ALA A 304 -21.47 -4.18 8.96
N ARG A 305 -21.62 -4.97 7.88
CA ARG A 305 -22.79 -5.82 7.66
C ARG A 305 -22.88 -6.93 8.72
N MET A 306 -21.77 -7.55 9.11
CA MET A 306 -21.73 -8.52 10.20
C MET A 306 -22.24 -7.92 11.51
N ALA A 307 -21.72 -6.74 11.89
CA ALA A 307 -22.15 -6.02 13.09
C ALA A 307 -23.61 -5.54 13.02
N LEU A 308 -24.11 -5.19 11.83
CA LEU A 308 -25.52 -4.80 11.63
C LEU A 308 -26.45 -5.98 11.90
N LEU A 309 -26.12 -7.15 11.37
CA LEU A 309 -26.98 -8.34 11.42
C LEU A 309 -26.86 -9.13 12.71
N ASN A 310 -25.80 -8.94 13.50
CA ASN A 310 -25.55 -9.74 14.71
C ASN A 310 -24.93 -8.92 15.85
N ARG A 311 -25.66 -8.78 16.96
CA ARG A 311 -25.17 -8.11 18.18
C ARG A 311 -24.02 -8.86 18.87
N GLY A 312 -23.86 -10.16 18.63
CA GLY A 312 -22.69 -10.93 19.04
C GLY A 312 -21.42 -10.39 18.39
N TYR A 313 -21.45 -10.07 17.10
CA TYR A 313 -20.31 -9.49 16.41
C TYR A 313 -19.97 -8.07 16.87
N ARG A 314 -20.95 -7.28 17.33
CA ARG A 314 -20.68 -5.98 17.99
C ARG A 314 -19.87 -6.16 19.28
N ARG A 315 -20.30 -7.08 20.14
CA ARG A 315 -19.57 -7.42 21.38
C ARG A 315 -18.19 -7.96 21.09
N GLU A 316 -18.08 -8.86 20.11
CA GLU A 316 -16.81 -9.45 19.72
C GLU A 316 -15.81 -8.39 19.24
N ILE A 317 -16.20 -7.46 18.36
CA ILE A 317 -15.26 -6.46 17.86
C ILE A 317 -14.87 -5.44 18.95
N GLU A 318 -15.80 -5.08 19.84
CA GLU A 318 -15.50 -4.25 21.01
C GLU A 318 -14.44 -4.91 21.92
N GLU A 319 -14.58 -6.21 22.21
CA GLU A 319 -13.58 -6.97 22.98
C GLU A 319 -12.26 -7.13 22.22
N THR A 320 -12.32 -7.40 20.92
CA THR A 320 -11.13 -7.64 20.09
C THR A 320 -10.28 -6.38 20.03
N VAL A 321 -10.88 -5.22 19.77
CA VAL A 321 -10.17 -3.93 19.66
C VAL A 321 -9.46 -3.56 20.96
N SER A 322 -10.03 -3.87 22.13
CA SER A 322 -9.35 -3.65 23.41
C SER A 322 -8.08 -4.49 23.63
N LYS A 323 -7.90 -5.56 22.84
CA LYS A 323 -6.77 -6.50 22.90
C LYS A 323 -5.77 -6.29 21.77
N ILE A 324 -6.12 -5.51 20.74
CA ILE A 324 -5.20 -5.19 19.65
C ILE A 324 -4.14 -4.24 20.17
N GLU A 325 -2.87 -4.62 20.01
CA GLU A 325 -1.76 -3.74 20.31
C GLU A 325 -1.45 -2.85 19.10
N LYS A 326 -1.62 -1.55 19.28
CA LYS A 326 -1.28 -0.55 18.26
C LYS A 326 0.22 -0.25 18.29
N ILE A 327 0.86 -0.36 17.12
CA ILE A 327 2.24 0.07 16.90
C ILE A 327 2.23 1.41 16.16
N GLU A 328 2.81 2.45 16.78
CA GLU A 328 2.96 3.77 16.15
C GLU A 328 4.26 3.81 15.36
N THR A 329 4.18 3.54 14.06
CA THR A 329 5.35 3.41 13.17
C THR A 329 6.28 4.62 13.22
N ALA A 330 5.72 5.83 13.37
CA ALA A 330 6.48 7.07 13.48
C ALA A 330 7.35 7.17 14.75
N LEU A 331 7.06 6.39 15.79
CA LEU A 331 7.80 6.36 17.06
C LEU A 331 8.72 5.15 17.19
N GLU A 332 8.66 4.21 16.25
CA GLU A 332 9.45 2.97 16.29
C GLU A 332 10.87 3.20 15.73
N PRO A 333 11.95 3.02 16.52
CA PRO A 333 13.31 3.34 16.09
C PRO A 333 13.78 2.58 14.85
N LYS A 334 13.26 1.37 14.64
CA LYS A 334 13.63 0.49 13.52
C LYS A 334 12.86 0.78 12.22
N PHE A 335 11.83 1.65 12.24
CA PHE A 335 11.04 1.94 11.03
C PHE A 335 11.93 2.42 9.88
N GLN A 336 12.81 3.37 10.17
CA GLN A 336 13.70 3.98 9.17
C GLN A 336 14.68 2.96 8.57
N GLU A 337 15.19 2.04 9.38
CA GLU A 337 16.08 0.97 8.94
C GLU A 337 15.36 0.03 7.97
N HIS A 338 14.20 -0.50 8.39
CA HIS A 338 13.37 -1.36 7.54
C HIS A 338 12.93 -0.65 6.25
N PHE A 339 12.62 0.65 6.34
CA PHE A 339 12.26 1.47 5.19
C PHE A 339 13.41 1.55 4.17
N VAL A 340 14.63 1.82 4.61
CA VAL A 340 15.80 1.89 3.73
C VAL A 340 16.04 0.55 3.03
N TYR A 341 15.95 -0.57 3.75
CA TYR A 341 16.08 -1.90 3.13
C TYR A 341 14.95 -2.20 2.15
N ALA A 342 13.74 -1.74 2.46
CA ALA A 342 12.58 -1.93 1.61
C ALA A 342 12.55 -1.00 0.39
N MET A 343 13.49 -0.06 0.21
CA MET A 343 13.59 0.72 -1.03
C MET A 343 14.03 -0.14 -2.23
N ALA A 344 14.86 -1.15 -1.99
CA ALA A 344 15.32 -2.10 -3.00
C ALA A 344 14.20 -3.07 -3.43
N LEU A 345 14.20 -3.58 -4.65
CA LEU A 345 13.18 -4.50 -5.20
C LEU A 345 13.67 -5.96 -5.15
N PRO A 346 12.94 -6.91 -4.50
CA PRO A 346 11.78 -6.68 -3.61
C PRO A 346 12.20 -6.10 -2.24
N ASN A 347 13.40 -6.43 -1.75
CA ASN A 347 14.00 -5.89 -0.52
C ASN A 347 15.51 -6.16 -0.54
N LYS A 348 16.30 -5.30 0.13
CA LYS A 348 17.77 -5.43 0.17
C LYS A 348 18.25 -6.64 0.97
N ILE A 349 17.57 -6.94 2.08
CA ILE A 349 18.01 -7.95 3.06
C ILE A 349 17.14 -9.20 3.04
N ASP A 350 15.82 -9.05 2.92
CA ASP A 350 14.91 -10.18 3.04
C ASP A 350 15.01 -11.07 1.77
N PRO A 351 15.07 -12.41 1.89
CA PRO A 351 15.51 -13.29 0.80
C PRO A 351 14.41 -13.71 -0.20
N PHE A 352 13.14 -13.66 0.18
CA PHE A 352 11.99 -14.08 -0.66
C PHE A 352 12.13 -15.46 -1.34
N PRO A 353 12.38 -16.55 -0.59
CA PRO A 353 12.53 -17.88 -1.16
C PRO A 353 11.26 -18.40 -1.85
N LYS A 354 10.05 -18.13 -1.34
CA LYS A 354 8.80 -18.60 -1.95
C LYS A 354 8.56 -17.90 -3.28
N LEU A 355 8.79 -16.58 -3.34
CA LEU A 355 8.75 -15.84 -4.60
C LEU A 355 9.77 -16.36 -5.62
N SER A 356 11.02 -16.58 -5.18
CA SER A 356 12.10 -17.01 -6.07
C SER A 356 11.87 -18.41 -6.65
N ALA A 357 11.08 -19.25 -5.96
CA ALA A 357 10.64 -20.54 -6.47
C ALA A 357 9.55 -20.40 -7.57
N ALA A 358 8.75 -19.34 -7.52
CA ALA A 358 7.65 -19.09 -8.46
C ALA A 358 8.04 -18.18 -9.65
N VAL A 359 9.04 -17.30 -9.46
CA VAL A 359 9.42 -16.26 -10.43
C VAL A 359 10.94 -16.20 -10.55
N LYS A 360 11.44 -16.10 -11.79
CA LYS A 360 12.87 -15.87 -12.07
C LYS A 360 13.22 -14.41 -11.76
N LEU A 361 13.78 -14.15 -10.57
CA LEU A 361 14.24 -12.82 -10.19
C LEU A 361 15.58 -12.46 -10.87
N PRO A 362 15.82 -11.18 -11.17
CA PRO A 362 17.13 -10.70 -11.58
C PRO A 362 18.22 -11.03 -10.54
N PRO A 363 19.47 -11.27 -10.97
CA PRO A 363 20.56 -11.56 -10.05
C PRO A 363 20.82 -10.37 -9.13
N ARG A 364 20.92 -10.63 -7.81
CA ARG A 364 21.35 -9.61 -6.84
C ARG A 364 22.81 -9.26 -7.11
N LYS A 365 23.14 -7.97 -7.14
CA LYS A 365 24.54 -7.55 -6.99
C LYS A 365 24.95 -7.88 -5.56
N THR A 366 25.82 -8.88 -5.39
CA THR A 366 26.36 -9.24 -4.07
C THR A 366 26.95 -8.00 -3.41
N VAL A 367 26.37 -7.60 -2.27
CA VAL A 367 26.97 -6.59 -1.40
C VAL A 367 28.24 -7.23 -0.83
N SER A 368 29.40 -6.70 -1.18
CA SER A 368 30.65 -7.07 -0.51
C SER A 368 30.53 -6.74 0.98
N GLU A 369 30.86 -7.69 1.85
CA GLU A 369 30.83 -7.56 3.32
C GLU A 369 31.70 -6.40 3.87
N ASP A 370 32.54 -5.80 3.03
CA ASP A 370 33.41 -4.66 3.38
C ASP A 370 32.69 -3.33 3.64
N GLY A 371 31.37 -3.24 3.42
CA GLY A 371 30.59 -2.00 3.56
C GLY A 371 29.98 -1.72 4.95
N ILE A 372 30.04 -2.67 5.89
CA ILE A 372 29.37 -2.55 7.20
C ILE A 372 30.37 -2.17 8.32
N ALA A 373 31.67 -2.19 8.05
CA ALA A 373 32.70 -1.82 9.01
C ALA A 373 33.50 -0.58 8.55
N GLY A 374 32.93 0.62 8.74
CA GLY A 374 33.74 1.84 8.77
C GLY A 374 33.07 3.10 8.23
N ASP A 375 32.34 3.82 9.08
CA ASP A 375 32.65 5.23 9.37
C ASP A 375 31.87 5.70 10.61
N ALA A 376 32.31 5.26 11.79
CA ALA A 376 31.87 5.82 13.07
C ALA A 376 33.08 6.46 13.77
N ALA A 377 33.62 7.52 13.17
CA ALA A 377 34.50 8.45 13.88
C ALA A 377 34.28 9.88 13.36
N PRO A 378 33.84 10.84 14.19
CA PRO A 378 33.65 12.21 13.74
C PRO A 378 35.02 12.83 13.43
N ARG A 379 35.24 13.19 12.16
CA ARG A 379 36.39 13.99 11.72
C ARG A 379 36.40 15.33 12.47
N ARG A 380 37.24 15.38 13.50
CA ARG A 380 37.60 16.58 14.27
C ARG A 380 38.25 17.59 13.31
N ARG A 381 37.47 18.54 12.79
CA ARG A 381 38.01 19.73 12.08
C ARG A 381 38.88 20.50 13.06
N SER A 382 40.19 20.50 12.84
CA SER A 382 41.14 21.35 13.56
C SER A 382 40.78 22.82 13.31
N ARG A 383 40.61 23.57 14.40
CA ARG A 383 40.50 25.02 14.41
C ARG A 383 41.89 25.65 14.21
N GLU A 384 42.47 25.51 13.03
CA GLU A 384 43.64 26.30 12.61
C GLU A 384 43.48 26.60 11.13
N GLY A 385 42.95 27.80 10.83
CA GLY A 385 42.64 28.19 9.45
C GLY A 385 41.75 29.42 9.29
N HIS A 386 41.29 30.03 10.40
CA HIS A 386 40.47 31.25 10.37
C HIS A 386 41.06 32.41 11.20
N ALA A 387 42.37 32.59 11.11
CA ALA A 387 43.07 33.76 11.65
C ALA A 387 44.21 34.21 10.72
N ALA A 388 43.95 34.31 9.41
CA ALA A 388 44.89 34.88 8.45
C ALA A 388 44.18 35.43 7.21
N ARG A 389 43.17 36.30 7.38
CA ARG A 389 42.61 37.12 6.29
C ARG A 389 41.73 38.26 6.81
N ARG A 390 42.24 39.01 7.78
CA ARG A 390 41.81 40.40 8.08
C ARG A 390 43.04 41.16 8.58
N GLY A 391 43.75 41.77 7.64
CA GLY A 391 44.92 42.57 7.92
C GLY A 391 45.72 42.83 6.65
N ARG A 392 45.57 44.05 6.12
CA ARG A 392 46.31 44.71 5.03
C ARG A 392 45.76 44.51 3.62
N GLY A 393 45.43 45.63 2.99
CA GLY A 393 45.05 45.78 1.59
C GLY A 393 43.71 46.48 1.46
#